data_AF-A0A1S8A9S0-F1
#
_entry.id   AF-A0A1S8A9S0-F1
#
_cell.length_a   1.000
_cell.length_b   1.000
_cell.length_c   1.000
_cell.angle_alpha   90.00
_cell.angle_beta   90.00
_cell.angle_gamma   90.00
#
_symmetry.space_group_name_H-M   'P 1'
#
loop_
_entity.id
_entity.type
_entity.pdbx_description
1 polymer ?
#
loop_
_entity_poly.entity_id
_entity_poly.type
_entity_poly.pdbx_seq_one_letter_code
_entity_poly.pdbx_strand_id
1 'polypeptide(L)'
;MASFLLGPVYDPPTGLLISDALIAWSSQLSGNLTQVLQTGQSAFGDFEANTSSVSITIVSTQDAEDAPFFDFHYASPFLNDSDGGTNSVTKNSIYRIGSISKLVTAYALLVGYGWESWDHPVTQYIPELRVGASDGAGDPVEDASWDEITIGALASHLSGIGRDCK
;
A
#
# COMPACT_ATOMS: atom_id res chain seq x y z
N MET A 1 2.29 -17.12 35.27
CA MET A 1 0.90 -17.20 34.77
C MET A 1 0.78 -16.20 33.65
N ALA A 2 0.60 -16.66 32.40
CA ALA A 2 0.45 -15.78 31.26
C ALA A 2 -0.88 -15.02 31.40
N SER A 3 -0.82 -13.69 31.39
CA SER A 3 -2.01 -12.85 31.35
C SER A 3 -2.74 -13.17 30.05
N PHE A 4 -3.96 -13.71 30.15
CA PHE A 4 -4.83 -13.85 28.98
C PHE A 4 -5.11 -12.44 28.46
N LEU A 5 -4.62 -12.11 27.26
CA LEU A 5 -5.15 -10.98 26.53
C LEU A 5 -6.64 -11.26 26.32
N LEU A 6 -7.48 -10.59 27.10
CA LEU A 6 -8.90 -10.50 26.83
C LEU A 6 -8.98 -9.79 25.47
N GLY A 7 -9.32 -10.55 24.44
CA GLY A 7 -9.50 -10.02 23.08
C GLY A 7 -10.56 -8.92 23.04
N PRO A 8 -10.91 -8.43 21.84
CA PRO A 8 -11.95 -7.43 21.71
C PRO A 8 -13.23 -7.85 22.46
N VAL A 9 -13.79 -6.90 23.23
CA VAL A 9 -14.98 -7.13 24.09
C VAL A 9 -16.23 -7.48 23.26
N TYR A 10 -16.22 -7.12 21.99
CA TYR A 10 -17.28 -7.43 21.03
C TYR A 10 -16.71 -8.25 19.89
N ASP A 11 -17.48 -9.24 19.44
CA ASP A 11 -17.17 -9.97 18.23
C ASP A 11 -17.16 -9.01 17.04
N PRO A 12 -16.26 -9.20 16.06
CA PRO A 12 -16.26 -8.37 14.87
C PRO A 12 -17.60 -8.53 14.12
N PRO A 13 -18.17 -7.45 13.58
CA PRO A 13 -19.44 -7.48 12.85
C PRO A 13 -19.44 -8.51 11.71
N THR A 14 -20.57 -9.20 11.53
CA THR A 14 -20.79 -10.20 10.48
C THR A 14 -22.07 -9.90 9.71
N GLY A 15 -22.24 -10.50 8.53
CA GLY A 15 -23.42 -10.31 7.70
C GLY A 15 -23.52 -8.89 7.12
N LEU A 16 -22.39 -8.26 6.81
CA LEU A 16 -22.38 -6.87 6.33
C LEU A 16 -23.13 -6.72 4.99
N LEU A 17 -23.10 -7.77 4.17
CA LEU A 17 -23.75 -7.82 2.86
C LEU A 17 -25.28 -7.86 2.92
N ILE A 18 -25.85 -8.32 4.03
CA ILE A 18 -27.32 -8.43 4.22
C ILE A 18 -27.87 -7.28 5.07
N SER A 19 -27.03 -6.35 5.48
CA SER A 19 -27.44 -5.20 6.28
C SER A 19 -28.04 -4.11 5.38
N ASP A 20 -29.35 -3.86 5.52
CA ASP A 20 -30.05 -2.81 4.80
C ASP A 20 -29.38 -1.43 4.98
N ALA A 21 -28.88 -1.16 6.19
CA ALA A 21 -28.18 0.08 6.48
C ALA A 21 -26.88 0.22 5.67
N LEU A 22 -26.12 -0.86 5.52
CA LEU A 22 -24.87 -0.85 4.75
C LEU A 22 -25.12 -0.85 3.25
N ILE A 23 -26.18 -1.50 2.77
CA ILE A 23 -26.61 -1.43 1.37
C ILE A 23 -27.00 0.02 1.02
N ALA A 24 -27.82 0.65 1.87
CA ALA A 24 -28.21 2.04 1.69
C ALA A 24 -27.01 3.00 1.72
N TRP A 25 -26.11 2.79 2.69
CA TRP A 25 -24.86 3.56 2.80
C TRP A 25 -23.96 3.38 1.58
N SER A 26 -23.78 2.16 1.09
CA SER A 26 -22.97 1.82 -0.09
C SER A 26 -23.49 2.52 -1.36
N SER A 27 -24.81 2.52 -1.54
CA SER A 27 -25.46 3.25 -2.64
C SER A 27 -25.26 4.75 -2.52
N GLN A 28 -25.43 5.32 -1.32
CA GLN A 28 -25.25 6.74 -1.07
C GLN A 28 -23.79 7.18 -1.30
N LEU A 29 -22.84 6.39 -0.80
CA LEU A 29 -21.42 6.64 -0.96
C LEU A 29 -21.00 6.60 -2.43
N SER A 30 -21.46 5.60 -3.18
CA SER A 30 -21.17 5.48 -4.62
C SER A 30 -21.68 6.70 -5.40
N GLY A 31 -22.89 7.18 -5.08
CA GLY A 31 -23.46 8.39 -5.68
C GLY A 31 -22.64 9.63 -5.34
N ASN A 32 -22.28 9.81 -4.07
CA ASN A 32 -21.46 10.94 -3.63
C ASN A 32 -20.07 10.93 -4.26
N LEU A 33 -19.39 9.78 -4.31
CA LEU A 33 -18.08 9.65 -4.95
C LEU A 33 -18.15 9.95 -6.44
N THR A 34 -19.18 9.45 -7.13
CA THR A 34 -19.41 9.76 -8.55
C THR A 34 -19.56 11.26 -8.75
N GLN A 35 -20.41 11.92 -7.94
CA GLN A 35 -20.61 13.36 -8.03
C GLN A 35 -19.31 14.13 -7.82
N VAL A 36 -18.58 13.83 -6.74
CA VAL A 36 -17.33 14.51 -6.39
C VAL A 36 -16.26 14.30 -7.46
N LEU A 37 -16.11 13.08 -7.99
CA LEU A 37 -15.13 12.76 -9.03
C LEU A 37 -15.47 13.35 -10.40
N GLN A 38 -16.75 13.64 -10.67
CA GLN A 38 -17.21 14.31 -11.89
C GLN A 38 -17.10 15.82 -11.81
N THR A 39 -17.48 16.42 -10.67
CA THR A 39 -17.55 17.87 -10.50
C THR A 39 -16.24 18.48 -10.02
N GLY A 40 -15.42 17.70 -9.31
CA GLY A 40 -14.20 18.19 -8.66
C GLY A 40 -14.49 19.03 -7.43
N GLN A 41 -15.72 18.99 -6.93
CA GLN A 41 -16.16 19.82 -5.80
C GLN A 41 -16.45 18.92 -4.61
N SER A 42 -15.91 19.28 -3.45
CA SER A 42 -16.18 18.58 -2.20
C SER A 42 -16.33 19.57 -1.04
N ALA A 43 -16.94 19.11 0.05
CA ALA A 43 -16.99 19.89 1.29
C ALA A 43 -15.59 20.17 1.89
N PHE A 44 -14.54 19.52 1.41
CA PHE A 44 -13.16 19.65 1.86
C PHE A 44 -12.28 20.46 0.91
N GLY A 45 -12.87 21.01 -0.15
CA GLY A 45 -12.18 21.78 -1.18
C GLY A 45 -12.37 21.22 -2.58
N ASP A 46 -12.05 22.07 -3.55
CA ASP A 46 -12.11 21.73 -4.96
C ASP A 46 -10.79 21.10 -5.43
N PHE A 47 -10.86 20.22 -6.41
CA PHE A 47 -9.72 19.57 -7.03
C PHE A 47 -9.99 19.35 -8.51
N GLU A 48 -8.94 19.03 -9.27
CA GLU A 48 -9.07 18.65 -10.67
C GLU A 48 -9.71 17.26 -10.78
N ALA A 49 -11.04 17.26 -10.83
CA ALA A 49 -11.80 16.09 -11.21
C ALA A 49 -11.39 15.57 -12.59
N ASN A 50 -11.81 14.35 -12.89
CA ASN A 50 -11.73 13.76 -14.21
C ASN A 50 -10.32 13.45 -14.74
N THR A 51 -9.22 13.79 -14.08
CA THR A 51 -7.86 13.43 -14.54
C THR A 51 -7.41 12.05 -14.08
N SER A 52 -8.08 11.47 -13.08
CA SER A 52 -7.70 10.21 -12.46
C SER A 52 -8.86 9.22 -12.42
N SER A 53 -8.53 7.95 -12.68
CA SER A 53 -9.43 6.82 -12.49
C SER A 53 -9.24 6.24 -11.09
N VAL A 54 -10.31 5.82 -10.45
CA VAL A 54 -10.31 5.38 -9.05
C VAL A 54 -11.03 4.04 -8.92
N SER A 55 -10.47 3.14 -8.11
CA SER A 55 -11.17 1.93 -7.65
C SER A 55 -11.08 1.85 -6.13
N ILE A 56 -12.21 1.57 -5.48
CA ILE A 56 -12.31 1.39 -4.03
C ILE A 56 -13.12 0.14 -3.77
N THR A 57 -12.49 -0.82 -3.10
CA THR A 57 -13.14 -2.06 -2.68
C THR A 57 -12.96 -2.21 -1.18
N ILE A 58 -14.03 -2.54 -0.47
CA ILE A 58 -14.02 -2.76 0.97
C ILE A 58 -14.57 -4.16 1.26
N VAL A 59 -13.76 -4.93 1.98
CA VAL A 59 -14.02 -6.32 2.34
C VAL A 59 -14.03 -6.48 3.85
N SER A 60 -14.70 -7.53 4.32
CA SER A 60 -14.67 -7.96 5.72
C SER A 60 -13.95 -9.29 5.82
N THR A 61 -13.12 -9.46 6.85
CA THR A 61 -12.47 -10.75 7.15
C THR A 61 -13.45 -11.76 7.75
N GLN A 62 -14.66 -11.33 8.13
CA GLN A 62 -15.67 -12.19 8.76
C GLN A 62 -16.73 -12.68 7.77
N ASP A 63 -16.93 -11.96 6.67
CA ASP A 63 -17.83 -12.36 5.60
C ASP A 63 -17.03 -13.07 4.51
N ALA A 64 -17.72 -13.72 3.56
CA ALA A 64 -17.04 -14.39 2.45
C ALA A 64 -16.15 -13.41 1.68
N GLU A 65 -14.84 -13.72 1.58
CA GLU A 65 -13.82 -12.83 1.01
C GLU A 65 -14.13 -12.41 -0.44
N ASP A 66 -14.85 -13.26 -1.18
CA ASP A 66 -15.22 -13.03 -2.58
C ASP A 66 -16.37 -12.02 -2.76
N ALA A 67 -16.97 -11.53 -1.68
CA ALA A 67 -18.12 -10.65 -1.71
C ALA A 67 -17.84 -9.33 -0.95
N PRO A 68 -17.24 -8.33 -1.62
CA PRO A 68 -17.07 -7.01 -1.02
C PRO A 68 -18.44 -6.37 -0.75
N PHE A 69 -18.58 -5.72 0.41
CA PHE A 69 -19.81 -4.97 0.73
C PHE A 69 -19.82 -3.56 0.12
N PHE A 70 -18.68 -3.16 -0.44
CA PHE A 70 -18.55 -1.95 -1.24
C PHE A 70 -17.53 -2.20 -2.36
N ASP A 71 -17.95 -2.01 -3.61
CA ASP A 71 -17.08 -2.14 -4.78
C ASP A 71 -17.42 -1.02 -5.78
N PHE A 72 -16.50 -0.06 -5.91
CA PHE A 72 -16.70 1.18 -6.65
C PHE A 72 -15.57 1.39 -7.65
N HIS A 73 -15.93 1.67 -8.89
CA HIS A 73 -14.99 1.91 -9.98
C HIS A 73 -15.42 3.16 -10.76
N TYR A 74 -14.48 4.09 -10.90
CA TYR A 74 -14.66 5.33 -11.65
C TYR A 74 -13.64 5.40 -12.77
N ALA A 75 -14.14 5.47 -14.01
CA ALA A 75 -13.35 5.74 -15.19
C ALA A 75 -13.30 7.24 -15.44
N SER A 76 -12.09 7.80 -15.44
CA SER A 76 -11.86 9.18 -15.87
C SER A 76 -12.28 9.35 -17.33
N PRO A 77 -12.94 10.47 -17.71
CA PRO A 77 -13.25 10.77 -19.11
C PRO A 77 -12.01 11.14 -19.94
N PHE A 78 -10.84 11.31 -19.30
CA PHE A 78 -9.55 11.59 -19.94
C PHE A 78 -8.62 10.38 -19.92
N LEU A 79 -9.17 9.16 -19.80
CA LEU A 79 -8.40 7.93 -20.00
C LEU A 79 -7.73 7.96 -21.37
N ASN A 80 -6.40 7.83 -21.37
CA ASN A 80 -5.64 7.72 -22.61
C ASN A 80 -5.84 6.32 -23.20
N ASP A 81 -6.65 6.23 -24.24
CA ASP A 81 -6.93 5.00 -24.99
C ASP A 81 -5.81 4.66 -26.01
N SER A 82 -4.92 5.62 -26.28
CA SER A 82 -3.99 5.56 -27.41
C SER A 82 -2.71 4.73 -27.21
N ASP A 83 -2.58 3.96 -26.12
CA ASP A 83 -1.37 3.17 -25.84
C ASP A 83 -1.66 1.80 -25.18
N GLY A 84 -2.77 1.17 -25.56
CA GLY A 84 -3.21 -0.12 -24.99
C GLY A 84 -3.85 -0.02 -23.61
N GLY A 85 -4.28 1.20 -23.22
CA GLY A 85 -5.06 1.46 -22.01
C GLY A 85 -6.49 0.92 -22.10
N THR A 86 -7.20 0.90 -20.97
CA THR A 86 -8.60 0.47 -20.91
C THR A 86 -9.55 1.65 -21.08
N ASN A 87 -10.67 1.43 -21.79
CA ASN A 87 -11.77 2.41 -21.93
C ASN A 87 -12.75 2.37 -20.76
N SER A 88 -12.58 1.40 -19.85
CA SER A 88 -13.42 1.24 -18.68
C SER A 88 -12.61 0.77 -17.48
N VAL A 89 -12.94 1.28 -16.31
CA VAL A 89 -12.33 0.85 -15.07
C VAL A 89 -13.22 -0.21 -14.44
N THR A 90 -12.61 -1.32 -14.09
CA THR A 90 -13.29 -2.47 -13.48
C THR A 90 -12.41 -3.04 -12.38
N LYS A 91 -12.94 -3.99 -11.61
CA LYS A 91 -12.15 -4.76 -10.64
C LYS A 91 -10.90 -5.45 -11.21
N ASN A 92 -10.83 -5.64 -12.53
CA ASN A 92 -9.69 -6.28 -13.20
C ASN A 92 -8.70 -5.25 -13.79
N SER A 93 -8.94 -3.95 -13.61
CA SER A 93 -8.03 -2.91 -14.10
C SER A 93 -6.70 -2.94 -13.36
N ILE A 94 -5.61 -2.76 -14.09
CA ILE A 94 -4.23 -2.82 -13.55
C ILE A 94 -3.77 -1.41 -13.20
N TYR A 95 -3.22 -1.25 -11.99
CA TYR A 95 -2.72 0.02 -11.47
C TYR A 95 -1.22 -0.05 -11.17
N ARG A 96 -0.51 1.06 -11.41
CA ARG A 96 0.84 1.23 -10.87
C ARG A 96 0.72 1.55 -9.39
N ILE A 97 1.25 0.68 -8.54
CA ILE A 97 1.06 0.76 -7.08
C ILE A 97 2.12 1.58 -6.34
N GLY A 98 3.17 2.03 -7.04
CA GLY A 98 4.22 2.89 -6.46
C GLY A 98 4.81 2.31 -5.17
N SER A 99 4.88 3.11 -4.12
CA SER A 99 5.46 2.70 -2.82
C SER A 99 4.73 1.55 -2.12
N ILE A 100 3.50 1.21 -2.49
CA ILE A 100 2.81 0.01 -1.96
C ILE A 100 3.59 -1.27 -2.30
N SER A 101 4.35 -1.27 -3.41
CA SER A 101 5.25 -2.38 -3.77
C SER A 101 6.21 -2.78 -2.65
N LYS A 102 6.62 -1.84 -1.77
CA LYS A 102 7.52 -2.12 -0.64
C LYS A 102 6.94 -3.14 0.32
N LEU A 103 5.62 -3.10 0.56
CA LEU A 103 4.93 -4.07 1.42
C LEU A 103 5.07 -5.48 0.87
N VAL A 104 4.84 -5.64 -0.44
CA VAL A 104 4.97 -6.93 -1.13
C VAL A 104 6.42 -7.42 -1.08
N THR A 105 7.40 -6.54 -1.31
CA THR A 105 8.83 -6.88 -1.23
C THR A 105 9.23 -7.35 0.16
N ALA A 106 8.86 -6.61 1.21
CA ALA A 106 9.16 -6.99 2.59
C ALA A 106 8.49 -8.32 2.97
N TYR A 107 7.23 -8.51 2.59
CA TYR A 107 6.52 -9.76 2.83
C TYR A 107 7.16 -10.94 2.10
N ALA A 108 7.56 -10.78 0.83
CA ALA A 108 8.24 -11.83 0.07
C ALA A 108 9.57 -12.25 0.71
N LEU A 109 10.35 -11.29 1.23
CA LEU A 109 11.57 -11.60 1.98
C LEU A 109 11.28 -12.42 3.23
N LEU A 110 10.26 -12.04 4.01
CA LEU A 110 9.87 -12.76 5.23
C LEU A 110 9.36 -14.17 4.93
N VAL A 111 8.57 -14.35 3.87
CA VAL A 111 8.06 -15.67 3.45
C VAL A 111 9.20 -16.55 2.93
N GLY A 112 10.13 -15.98 2.15
CA GLY A 112 11.22 -16.73 1.53
C GLY A 112 12.36 -17.11 2.47
N TYR A 113 12.70 -16.23 3.42
CA TYR A 113 13.92 -16.33 4.23
C TYR A 113 13.67 -16.26 5.74
N GLY A 114 12.41 -16.10 6.17
CA GLY A 114 12.03 -16.04 7.57
C GLY A 114 12.54 -14.79 8.29
N TRP A 115 12.29 -14.76 9.60
CA TRP A 115 12.72 -13.66 10.47
C TRP A 115 14.21 -13.69 10.80
N GLU A 116 14.85 -14.85 10.71
CA GLU A 116 16.28 -15.01 11.05
C GLU A 116 17.17 -14.10 10.22
N SER A 117 16.84 -13.94 8.93
CA SER A 117 17.59 -13.09 8.00
C SER A 117 17.42 -11.59 8.28
N TRP A 118 16.44 -11.19 9.09
CA TRP A 118 16.08 -9.78 9.30
C TRP A 118 17.18 -8.99 10.00
N ASP A 119 17.91 -9.65 10.90
CA ASP A 119 19.01 -9.05 11.69
C ASP A 119 20.37 -9.22 11.02
N HIS A 120 20.45 -9.89 9.86
CA HIS A 120 21.69 -10.02 9.12
C HIS A 120 22.07 -8.69 8.44
N PRO A 121 23.35 -8.31 8.45
CA PRO A 121 23.86 -7.22 7.63
C PRO A 121 23.54 -7.43 6.15
N VAL A 122 23.16 -6.37 5.44
CA VAL A 122 22.87 -6.44 4.00
C VAL A 122 24.08 -6.90 3.18
N THR A 123 25.30 -6.60 3.65
CA THR A 123 26.55 -7.00 2.99
C THR A 123 26.81 -8.51 3.03
N GLN A 124 26.08 -9.27 3.83
CA GLN A 124 26.09 -10.74 3.75
C GLN A 124 25.50 -11.25 2.43
N TYR A 125 24.57 -10.50 1.83
CA TYR A 125 23.87 -10.86 0.60
C TYR A 125 24.33 -10.03 -0.61
N ILE A 126 24.73 -8.78 -0.38
CA ILE A 126 25.23 -7.85 -1.39
C ILE A 126 26.60 -7.31 -0.95
N PRO A 127 27.66 -8.12 -1.03
CA PRO A 127 28.99 -7.75 -0.53
C PRO A 127 29.59 -6.52 -1.23
N GLU A 128 29.14 -6.20 -2.45
CA GLU A 128 29.58 -5.06 -3.25
C GLU A 128 29.30 -3.71 -2.58
N LEU A 129 28.29 -3.64 -1.69
CA LEU A 129 27.97 -2.41 -0.95
C LEU A 129 29.13 -1.92 -0.06
N ARG A 130 30.03 -2.82 0.36
CA ARG A 130 31.24 -2.45 1.12
C ARG A 130 32.17 -1.54 0.30
N VAL A 131 32.26 -1.79 -1.00
CA VAL A 131 33.17 -1.08 -1.91
C VAL A 131 32.58 0.28 -2.32
N GLY A 132 31.25 0.37 -2.48
CA GLY A 132 30.58 1.62 -2.82
C GLY A 132 30.74 2.73 -1.77
N ALA A 133 31.01 2.38 -0.50
CA ALA A 133 31.29 3.34 0.56
C ALA A 133 32.77 3.79 0.64
N SER A 134 33.68 3.19 -0.15
CA SER A 134 35.13 3.44 -0.02
C SER A 134 35.72 4.38 -1.08
N ASP A 135 34.94 4.81 -2.08
CA ASP A 135 35.43 5.61 -3.22
C ASP A 135 35.55 7.12 -2.90
N GLY A 136 35.06 7.56 -1.74
CA GLY A 136 35.33 8.88 -1.18
C GLY A 136 36.19 8.74 0.07
N ALA A 137 37.16 9.61 0.27
CA ALA A 137 37.91 9.72 1.53
C ALA A 137 37.03 10.32 2.67
N GLY A 138 35.78 9.84 2.79
CA GLY A 138 34.62 10.56 3.28
C GLY A 138 34.38 10.49 4.77
N ASP A 139 33.69 11.52 5.25
CA ASP A 139 33.29 11.70 6.63
C ASP A 139 32.40 10.53 7.09
N PRO A 140 32.65 9.88 8.26
CA PRO A 140 31.77 8.84 8.80
C PRO A 140 30.33 9.31 9.05
N VAL A 141 30.06 10.61 8.97
CA VAL A 141 28.70 11.19 8.98
C VAL A 141 28.01 11.10 7.62
N GLU A 142 28.77 11.10 6.52
CA GLU A 142 28.25 11.13 5.15
C GLU A 142 28.20 9.73 4.51
N ASP A 143 29.06 8.82 4.97
CA ASP A 143 29.15 7.47 4.42
C ASP A 143 28.33 6.44 5.21
N ALA A 144 27.58 5.60 4.50
CA ALA A 144 26.81 4.54 5.12
C ALA A 144 27.71 3.38 5.60
N SER A 145 27.64 3.05 6.88
CA SER A 145 28.23 1.84 7.48
C SER A 145 27.46 0.58 7.06
N TRP A 146 27.58 0.17 5.79
CA TRP A 146 26.81 -0.95 5.22
C TRP A 146 26.93 -2.27 5.98
N ASP A 147 28.04 -2.48 6.69
CA ASP A 147 28.26 -3.68 7.52
C ASP A 147 27.43 -3.72 8.81
N GLU A 148 26.87 -2.59 9.21
CA GLU A 148 25.99 -2.46 10.38
C GLU A 148 24.51 -2.36 9.97
N ILE A 149 24.23 -2.10 8.69
CA ILE A 149 22.87 -1.97 8.17
C ILE A 149 22.27 -3.35 7.93
N THR A 150 21.24 -3.69 8.71
CA THR A 150 20.52 -4.97 8.56
C THR A 150 19.43 -4.90 7.48
N ILE A 151 18.97 -6.06 7.01
CA ILE A 151 17.79 -6.16 6.14
C ILE A 151 16.58 -5.48 6.80
N GLY A 152 16.39 -5.72 8.09
CA GLY A 152 15.30 -5.13 8.86
C GLY A 152 15.37 -3.62 8.92
N ALA A 153 16.56 -3.06 9.13
CA ALA A 153 16.77 -1.62 9.15
C ALA A 153 16.42 -0.98 7.78
N LEU A 154 16.74 -1.63 6.67
CA LEU A 154 16.33 -1.17 5.33
C LEU A 154 14.81 -1.25 5.15
N ALA A 155 14.20 -2.38 5.49
CA ALA A 155 12.77 -2.62 5.31
C ALA A 155 11.90 -1.70 6.20
N SER A 156 12.38 -1.33 7.39
CA SER A 156 11.69 -0.44 8.32
C SER A 156 12.04 1.04 8.14
N HIS A 157 12.88 1.39 7.15
CA HIS A 157 13.40 2.74 6.96
C HIS A 157 14.16 3.30 8.19
N LEU A 158 14.85 2.44 8.94
CA LEU A 158 15.67 2.79 10.11
C LEU A 158 17.18 2.66 9.84
N SER A 159 17.59 2.38 8.59
CA SER A 159 18.99 2.24 8.19
C SER A 159 19.77 3.56 8.08
N GLY A 160 19.10 4.70 8.17
CA GLY A 160 19.69 6.01 7.90
C GLY A 160 19.86 6.35 6.42
N ILE A 161 19.49 5.45 5.50
CA ILE A 161 19.62 5.68 4.06
C ILE A 161 18.48 6.58 3.55
N GLY A 162 18.86 7.69 2.93
CA GLY A 162 17.92 8.62 2.27
C GLY A 162 17.40 8.10 0.93
N ARG A 163 16.32 8.71 0.43
CA ARG A 163 15.74 8.36 -0.88
C ARG A 163 16.68 8.69 -2.05
N ASP A 164 17.34 9.84 -1.94
CA ASP A 164 18.19 10.43 -2.97
C ASP A 164 19.59 10.61 -2.36
N CYS A 165 20.31 9.50 -2.11
CA CYS A 165 21.72 9.57 -1.76
C CYS A 165 22.55 9.85 -3.02
N LYS A 166 23.60 10.67 -2.88
CA LYS A 166 24.57 10.90 -3.95
C LYS A 166 25.44 9.67 -4.19
#